data_AF-A0A8T3QX93-F1
#
_entry.id   AF-A0A8T3QX93-F1
#
_cell.length_a   1.000
_cell.length_b   1.000
_cell.length_c   1.000
_cell.angle_alpha   90.00
_cell.angle_beta   90.00
_cell.angle_gamma   90.00
#
_symmetry.space_group_name_H-M   'P 1'
#
loop_
_entity.id
_entity.type
_entity.pdbx_description
1 polymer ?
#
loop_
_entity_poly.entity_id
_entity_poly.type
_entity_poly.pdbx_seq_one_letter_code
_entity_poly.pdbx_strand_id
1 'polypeptide(L)'
;MNARERPWLGAAVALGLGLIALVGASVLGWNAGLLDTIVRPPTLVRAALVGGSVALAVILLSRSVGRLSEAGTEDVPGLVRAVRLAFLAVAALAAGAGWALGHPLPLIVAAVIAGIDVIETSFLLIVVGARPSGGR
;
A
#
# COMPACT_ATOMS: atom_id res chain seq x y z
N MET A 1 -15.67 -16.50 -19.73
CA MET A 1 -14.72 -15.52 -19.16
C MET A 1 -13.35 -16.19 -19.07
N ASN A 2 -12.37 -15.67 -19.80
CA ASN A 2 -11.08 -16.35 -20.01
C ASN A 2 -10.10 -16.07 -18.85
N ALA A 3 -9.32 -17.08 -18.45
CA ALA A 3 -8.36 -17.00 -17.33
C ALA A 3 -7.27 -15.92 -17.50
N ARG A 4 -7.04 -15.41 -18.72
CA ARG A 4 -6.09 -14.32 -19.01
C ARG A 4 -6.60 -12.92 -18.66
N GLU A 5 -7.90 -12.71 -18.51
CA GLU A 5 -8.47 -11.36 -18.24
C GLU A 5 -8.35 -10.94 -16.77
N ARG A 6 -8.29 -11.91 -15.84
CA ARG A 6 -8.17 -11.68 -14.39
C ARG A 6 -6.90 -10.93 -13.93
N PRO A 7 -5.67 -11.25 -14.38
CA PRO A 7 -4.45 -10.60 -13.88
C PRO A 7 -4.36 -9.12 -14.26
N TRP A 8 -4.82 -8.74 -15.45
CA TRP A 8 -4.79 -7.34 -15.91
C TRP A 8 -5.78 -6.45 -15.16
N LEU A 9 -6.99 -6.95 -14.88
CA LEU A 9 -7.98 -6.22 -14.08
C LEU A 9 -7.46 -5.95 -12.66
N GLY A 10 -6.77 -6.92 -12.05
CA GLY A 10 -6.15 -6.74 -10.74
C GLY A 10 -5.06 -5.66 -10.73
N ALA A 11 -4.22 -5.62 -11.78
CA ALA A 11 -3.18 -4.60 -11.94
C ALA A 11 -3.78 -3.22 -12.20
N ALA A 12 -4.80 -3.13 -13.05
CA ALA A 12 -5.50 -1.87 -13.36
C ALA A 12 -6.20 -1.27 -12.13
N VAL A 13 -6.85 -2.11 -11.31
CA VAL A 13 -7.45 -1.68 -10.04
C VAL A 13 -6.37 -1.21 -9.06
N ALA A 14 -5.26 -1.93 -8.95
CA ALA A 14 -4.15 -1.52 -8.08
C ALA A 14 -3.56 -0.17 -8.52
N LEU A 15 -3.28 0.01 -9.81
CA LEU A 15 -2.78 1.28 -10.37
C LEU A 15 -3.79 2.42 -10.16
N GLY A 16 -5.07 2.17 -10.40
CA GLY A 16 -6.13 3.15 -10.15
C GLY A 16 -6.19 3.56 -8.68
N LEU A 17 -6.11 2.61 -7.75
CA LEU A 17 -6.07 2.90 -6.32
C LEU A 17 -4.82 3.67 -5.90
N GLY A 18 -3.64 3.31 -6.43
CA GLY A 18 -2.39 4.04 -6.17
C GLY A 18 -2.45 5.48 -6.68
N LEU A 19 -2.99 5.68 -7.89
CA LEU A 19 -3.17 7.01 -8.47
C LEU A 19 -4.18 7.85 -7.69
N ILE A 20 -5.32 7.27 -7.29
CA ILE A 20 -6.33 7.94 -6.46
C ILE A 20 -5.74 8.32 -5.10
N ALA A 21 -4.95 7.45 -4.49
CA ALA A 21 -4.29 7.74 -3.22
C ALA A 21 -3.31 8.92 -3.35
N LEU A 22 -2.53 8.96 -4.44
CA LEU A 22 -1.56 10.03 -4.70
C LEU A 22 -2.27 11.37 -4.96
N VAL A 23 -3.25 11.39 -5.86
CA VAL A 23 -4.03 12.59 -6.19
C VAL A 23 -4.82 13.07 -4.97
N GLY A 24 -5.43 12.14 -4.22
CA GLY A 24 -6.14 12.45 -2.99
C GLY A 24 -5.24 13.10 -1.94
N ALA A 25 -4.02 12.57 -1.75
CA ALA A 25 -3.03 13.16 -0.86
C ALA A 25 -2.60 14.56 -1.31
N SER A 26 -2.40 14.78 -2.61
CA SER A 26 -2.07 16.08 -3.18
C SER A 26 -3.19 17.11 -3.00
N VAL A 27 -4.44 16.72 -3.24
CA VAL A 27 -5.61 17.60 -3.07
C VAL A 27 -5.86 17.91 -1.60
N LEU A 28 -5.73 16.92 -0.72
CA LEU A 28 -5.83 17.12 0.74
C LEU A 28 -4.77 18.10 1.25
N GLY A 29 -3.54 18.02 0.72
CA GLY A 29 -2.47 18.99 0.98
C GLY A 29 -2.84 20.45 0.70
N TRP A 30 -3.76 20.70 -0.22
CA TRP A 30 -4.17 22.05 -0.63
C TRP A 30 -5.26 22.67 0.26
N ASN A 31 -5.97 21.89 1.07
CA ASN A 31 -7.06 22.37 1.93
C ASN A 31 -6.79 22.08 3.41
N ALA A 32 -6.24 23.08 4.11
CA ALA A 32 -5.88 23.00 5.51
C ALA A 32 -7.05 22.65 6.45
N GLY A 33 -8.28 23.08 6.14
CA GLY A 33 -9.46 22.80 6.97
C GLY A 33 -9.94 21.34 6.87
N LEU A 34 -9.89 20.77 5.66
CA LEU A 34 -10.16 19.34 5.45
C LEU A 34 -9.10 18.46 6.12
N LEU A 35 -7.83 18.86 6.01
CA LEU A 35 -6.71 18.18 6.70
C LEU A 35 -6.89 18.19 8.22
N ASP A 36 -7.23 19.32 8.84
CA ASP A 36 -7.39 19.39 10.30
C ASP A 36 -8.51 18.47 10.80
N THR A 37 -9.61 18.38 10.04
CA THR A 37 -10.74 17.49 10.36
C THR A 37 -10.34 16.01 10.32
N ILE A 38 -9.52 15.61 9.33
CA ILE A 38 -9.05 14.22 9.17
C ILE A 38 -7.98 13.85 10.20
N VAL A 39 -7.13 14.82 10.56
CA VAL A 39 -6.05 14.62 11.53
C VAL A 39 -6.59 14.54 12.96
N ARG A 40 -7.69 15.23 13.27
CA ARG A 40 -8.28 15.32 14.61
C ARG A 40 -9.69 14.72 14.67
N PRO A 41 -9.85 13.41 14.43
CA PRO A 41 -11.15 12.76 14.57
C PRO A 41 -11.58 12.66 16.05
N PRO A 42 -12.87 12.41 16.33
CA PRO A 42 -13.36 12.14 17.68
C PRO A 42 -12.57 11.00 18.36
N THR A 43 -12.44 11.05 19.69
CA THR A 43 -11.53 10.17 20.47
C THR A 43 -11.73 8.68 20.20
N LEU A 44 -12.99 8.21 20.12
CA LEU A 44 -13.32 6.82 19.84
C LEU A 44 -12.89 6.42 18.42
N VAL A 45 -13.14 7.29 17.43
CA VAL A 45 -12.74 7.07 16.04
C VAL A 45 -11.22 7.05 15.92
N ARG A 46 -10.53 7.97 16.59
CA ARG A 46 -9.06 8.00 16.65
C ARG A 46 -8.50 6.71 17.22
N ALA A 47 -9.04 6.23 18.34
CA ALA A 47 -8.60 4.97 18.94
C ALA A 47 -8.80 3.78 17.99
N ALA A 48 -9.95 3.73 17.30
CA ALA A 48 -10.23 2.70 16.31
C ALA A 48 -9.28 2.78 15.09
N LEU A 49 -8.99 3.98 14.59
CA LEU A 49 -8.05 4.19 13.47
C LEU A 49 -6.63 3.79 13.85
N VAL A 50 -6.14 4.20 15.02
CA VAL A 50 -4.80 3.83 15.51
C VAL A 50 -4.71 2.33 15.73
N GLY A 51 -5.66 1.74 16.46
CA GLY A 51 -5.70 0.29 16.71
C GLY A 51 -5.81 -0.52 15.42
N GLY A 52 -6.68 -0.09 14.50
CA GLY A 52 -6.86 -0.70 13.18
C GLY A 52 -5.60 -0.62 12.32
N SER A 53 -4.90 0.52 12.32
CA SER A 53 -3.60 0.69 11.65
C SER A 53 -2.54 -0.26 12.19
N VAL A 54 -2.42 -0.38 13.51
CA VAL A 54 -1.46 -1.29 14.15
C VAL A 54 -1.78 -2.74 13.82
N ALA A 55 -3.05 -3.14 13.96
CA ALA A 55 -3.50 -4.50 13.63
C ALA A 55 -3.24 -4.83 12.15
N LEU A 56 -3.57 -3.91 11.24
CA LEU A 56 -3.33 -4.06 9.81
C LEU A 56 -1.84 -4.19 9.51
N ALA A 57 -0.99 -3.36 10.12
CA ALA A 57 0.45 -3.43 9.94
C ALA A 57 1.02 -4.80 10.37
N VAL A 58 0.60 -5.30 11.53
CA VAL A 58 1.01 -6.63 12.00
C VAL A 58 0.57 -7.71 11.02
N ILE A 59 -0.69 -7.71 10.59
CA ILE A 59 -1.22 -8.70 9.63
C ILE A 59 -0.43 -8.67 8.31
N LEU A 60 -0.20 -7.48 7.75
CA LEU A 60 0.53 -7.31 6.48
C LEU A 60 1.99 -7.76 6.62
N LEU A 61 2.65 -7.39 7.72
CA LEU A 61 4.03 -7.78 7.98
C LEU A 61 4.17 -9.29 8.19
N SER A 62 3.28 -9.91 8.96
CA SER A 62 3.27 -11.37 9.12
C SER A 62 3.10 -12.10 7.79
N ARG A 63 2.20 -11.60 6.92
CA ARG A 63 2.02 -12.15 5.57
C ARG A 63 3.22 -11.93 4.66
N SER A 64 3.89 -10.78 4.79
CA SER A 64 5.13 -10.47 4.07
C SER A 64 6.22 -11.49 4.45
N VAL A 65 6.45 -11.67 5.75
CA VAL A 65 7.44 -12.62 6.28
C VAL A 65 7.12 -14.04 5.85
N GLY A 66 5.85 -14.48 5.97
CA GLY A 66 5.44 -15.81 5.51
C GLY A 66 5.76 -16.04 4.03
N ARG A 67 5.43 -15.07 3.17
CA ARG A 67 5.75 -15.17 1.74
C ARG A 67 7.25 -15.14 1.46
N LEU A 68 8.02 -14.33 2.16
CA LEU A 68 9.48 -14.31 2.05
C LEU A 68 10.10 -15.65 2.45
N SER A 69 9.54 -16.33 3.44
CA SER A 69 10.02 -17.65 3.87
C SER A 69 9.67 -18.78 2.89
N GLU A 70 8.56 -18.65 2.17
CA GLU A 70 8.12 -19.62 1.16
C GLU A 70 8.76 -19.37 -0.22
N ALA A 71 9.13 -18.13 -0.52
CA ALA A 71 9.68 -17.73 -1.81
C ALA A 71 11.13 -18.22 -1.97
N GLY A 72 11.37 -19.05 -2.99
CA GLY A 72 12.72 -19.34 -3.47
C GLY A 72 13.31 -18.13 -4.22
N THR A 73 14.63 -18.11 -4.38
CA THR A 73 15.36 -17.02 -5.08
C THR A 73 14.97 -16.83 -6.55
N GLU A 74 14.28 -17.81 -7.14
CA GLU A 74 13.81 -17.78 -8.53
C GLU A 74 12.39 -17.18 -8.67
N ASP A 75 11.61 -17.09 -7.58
CA ASP A 75 10.25 -16.52 -7.59
C ASP A 75 10.27 -15.00 -7.36
N VAL A 76 10.81 -14.29 -8.35
CA VAL A 76 10.85 -12.81 -8.35
C VAL A 76 9.46 -12.19 -8.16
N PRO A 77 8.38 -12.64 -8.84
CA PRO A 77 7.03 -12.11 -8.59
C PRO A 77 6.53 -12.32 -7.16
N GLY A 78 6.83 -13.47 -6.54
CA GLY A 78 6.54 -13.76 -5.13
C GLY A 78 7.26 -12.79 -4.20
N LEU A 79 8.55 -12.57 -4.43
CA LEU A 79 9.37 -11.62 -3.67
C LEU A 79 8.84 -10.19 -3.76
N VAL A 80 8.51 -9.71 -4.97
CA VAL A 80 7.92 -8.37 -5.17
C VAL A 80 6.62 -8.21 -4.38
N ARG A 81 5.75 -9.23 -4.39
CA ARG A 81 4.50 -9.20 -3.63
C ARG A 81 4.73 -9.23 -2.11
N ALA A 82 5.76 -9.91 -1.64
CA ALA A 82 6.10 -9.93 -0.22
C ALA A 82 6.62 -8.57 0.24
N VAL A 83 7.52 -7.95 -0.53
CA VAL A 83 8.05 -6.60 -0.27
C VAL A 83 6.92 -5.57 -0.25
N ARG A 84 5.99 -5.63 -1.21
CA ARG A 84 4.78 -4.77 -1.23
C ARG A 84 4.04 -4.79 0.11
N LEU A 85 3.81 -5.98 0.66
CA LEU A 85 3.11 -6.12 1.94
C LEU A 85 3.89 -5.47 3.09
N ALA A 86 5.22 -5.50 3.07
CA ALA A 86 6.04 -4.83 4.07
C ALA A 86 5.91 -3.30 3.97
N PHE A 87 5.98 -2.72 2.77
CA PHE A 87 5.79 -1.28 2.58
C PHE A 87 4.38 -0.82 2.97
N LEU A 88 3.35 -1.59 2.62
CA LEU A 88 1.99 -1.31 3.07
C LEU A 88 1.84 -1.41 4.60
N ALA A 89 2.59 -2.29 5.27
CA ALA A 89 2.62 -2.35 6.73
C ALA A 89 3.26 -1.07 7.32
N VAL A 90 4.35 -0.59 6.74
CA VAL A 90 4.99 0.67 7.15
C VAL A 90 4.06 1.85 6.93
N ALA A 91 3.36 1.90 5.78
CA ALA A 91 2.35 2.92 5.51
C ALA A 91 1.23 2.89 6.56
N ALA A 92 0.73 1.71 6.91
CA ALA A 92 -0.30 1.57 7.94
C ALA A 92 0.17 2.08 9.31
N LEU A 93 1.43 1.80 9.70
CA LEU A 93 2.01 2.34 10.93
C LEU A 93 2.17 3.86 10.89
N ALA A 94 2.66 4.41 9.77
CA ALA A 94 2.77 5.85 9.59
C ALA A 94 1.40 6.55 9.69
N ALA A 95 0.35 5.93 9.14
CA ALA A 95 -1.01 6.41 9.28
C ALA A 95 -1.46 6.40 10.75
N GLY A 96 -1.24 5.28 11.44
CA GLY A 96 -1.51 5.13 12.87
C GLY A 96 -0.79 6.20 13.70
N ALA A 97 0.50 6.46 13.41
CA ALA A 97 1.27 7.51 14.07
C ALA A 97 0.68 8.90 13.81
N GLY A 98 0.19 9.19 12.60
CA GLY A 98 -0.44 10.46 12.25
C GLY A 98 -1.67 10.75 13.11
N TRP A 99 -2.54 9.77 13.29
CA TRP A 99 -3.71 9.92 14.15
C TRP A 99 -3.35 9.92 15.63
N ALA A 100 -2.40 9.09 16.08
CA ALA A 100 -1.98 9.04 17.47
C ALA A 100 -1.36 10.37 17.93
N LEU A 101 -0.54 10.98 17.07
CA LEU A 101 0.12 12.27 17.33
C LEU A 101 -0.76 13.47 17.02
N GLY A 102 -1.86 13.28 16.26
CA GLY A 102 -2.68 14.37 15.74
C GLY A 102 -1.88 15.28 14.80
N HIS A 103 -1.00 14.70 13.98
CA HIS A 103 -0.12 15.44 13.07
C HIS A 103 -0.38 15.02 11.60
N PRO A 104 -0.44 15.98 10.64
CA PRO A 104 -0.72 15.66 9.23
C PRO A 104 0.44 14.96 8.53
N LEU A 105 1.69 15.30 8.85
CA LEU A 105 2.86 14.77 8.13
C LEU A 105 2.91 13.23 8.07
N PRO A 106 2.73 12.46 9.17
CA PRO A 106 2.76 11.00 9.07
C PRO A 106 1.64 10.41 8.20
N LEU A 107 0.45 11.05 8.13
CA LEU A 107 -0.63 10.63 7.23
C LEU A 107 -0.25 10.85 5.77
N ILE A 108 0.39 11.99 5.46
CA ILE A 108 0.89 12.29 4.11
C ILE A 108 1.97 11.28 3.73
N VAL A 109 2.92 11.01 4.63
CA VAL A 109 3.96 10.00 4.42
C VAL A 109 3.36 8.63 4.16
N ALA A 110 2.36 8.21 4.95
CA ALA A 110 1.65 6.96 4.74
C ALA A 110 1.02 6.86 3.34
N ALA A 111 0.34 7.92 2.91
CA ALA A 111 -0.29 7.97 1.59
C ALA A 111 0.74 7.92 0.47
N VAL A 112 1.88 8.62 0.61
CA VAL A 112 2.98 8.59 -0.36
C VAL A 112 3.62 7.19 -0.44
N ILE A 113 3.93 6.57 0.70
CA ILE A 113 4.49 5.22 0.74
C ILE A 113 3.55 4.24 0.04
N ALA A 114 2.27 4.23 0.43
CA ALA A 114 1.29 3.32 -0.15
C ALA A 114 1.06 3.59 -1.64
N GLY A 115 0.97 4.87 -2.05
CA GLY A 115 0.77 5.24 -3.44
C GLY A 115 1.93 4.80 -4.33
N ILE A 116 3.16 5.15 -3.94
CA ILE A 116 4.36 4.81 -4.71
C ILE A 116 4.59 3.30 -4.74
N ASP A 117 4.51 2.62 -3.59
CA ASP A 117 4.70 1.17 -3.50
C ASP A 117 3.74 0.42 -4.43
N VAL A 118 2.46 0.80 -4.44
CA VAL A 118 1.46 0.17 -5.30
C VAL A 118 1.74 0.43 -6.78
N ILE A 119 2.16 1.64 -7.15
CA ILE A 119 2.51 1.98 -8.54
C ILE A 119 3.74 1.19 -8.99
N GLU A 120 4.81 1.24 -8.21
CA GLU A 120 6.09 0.60 -8.51
C GLU A 120 5.95 -0.92 -8.59
N THR A 121 5.35 -1.56 -7.58
CA THR A 121 5.19 -3.02 -7.61
C THR A 121 4.22 -3.48 -8.68
N SER A 122 3.18 -2.71 -9.03
CA SER A 122 2.31 -3.04 -10.16
C SER A 122 3.08 -2.96 -11.48
N PHE A 123 3.90 -1.93 -11.67
CA PHE A 123 4.77 -1.81 -12.84
C PHE A 123 5.77 -2.97 -12.93
N LEU A 124 6.47 -3.29 -11.84
CA LEU A 124 7.43 -4.40 -11.80
C LEU A 124 6.76 -5.74 -12.13
N LEU A 125 5.56 -6.01 -11.60
CA LEU A 125 4.84 -7.24 -11.91
C LEU A 125 4.42 -7.33 -13.39
N ILE A 126 4.07 -6.20 -14.02
CA ILE A 126 3.80 -6.14 -15.46
C ILE A 126 5.09 -6.44 -16.25
N VAL A 127 6.20 -5.79 -15.90
CA VAL A 127 7.49 -5.94 -16.59
C VAL A 127 8.03 -7.37 -16.47
N VAL A 128 7.97 -7.96 -15.27
CA VAL A 128 8.43 -9.33 -15.04
C VAL A 128 7.53 -10.34 -15.75
N GLY A 129 6.21 -10.13 -15.75
CA GLY A 129 5.25 -10.98 -16.47
C GLY A 129 5.33 -10.87 -17.99
N ALA A 130 5.86 -9.77 -18.52
CA ALA A 130 5.99 -9.53 -19.96
C ALA A 130 7.28 -10.08 -20.58
N ARG A 131 8.26 -10.54 -19.78
CA ARG A 131 9.45 -11.20 -20.31
C ARG A 131 9.04 -12.56 -20.88
N PRO A 132 9.21 -12.80 -22.19
CA PRO A 132 9.05 -14.14 -22.74
C PRO A 132 10.01 -15.06 -21.99
N SER A 133 9.50 -16.20 -21.52
CA SER A 133 10.34 -17.35 -21.23
C SER A 133 11.16 -17.60 -22.49
N GLY A 134 12.42 -17.15 -22.49
CA GLY A 134 13.33 -17.32 -23.60
C GLY A 134 13.33 -18.80 -23.98
N GLY A 135 12.82 -19.06 -25.18
CA GLY A 135 12.79 -20.38 -25.77
C GLY A 135 14.21 -20.94 -25.73
N ARG A 136 14.31 -22.13 -25.14
CA ARG A 136 15.30 -23.10 -25.58
C ARG A 136 14.94 -23.56 -26.98
#